data_AF-A0AAV5W3B6-F1
#
_entry.id   AF-A0AAV5W3B6-F1
#
_cell.length_a   1.000
_cell.length_b   1.000
_cell.length_c   1.000
_cell.angle_alpha   90.00
_cell.angle_beta   90.00
_cell.angle_gamma   90.00
#
_symmetry.space_group_name_H-M   'P 1'
#
loop_
_entity.id
_entity.type
_entity.pdbx_description
1 polymer ?
#
loop_
_entity_poly.entity_id
_entity_poly.type
_entity_poly.pdbx_seq_one_letter_code
_entity_poly.pdbx_strand_id
1 'polypeptide(L)'
;FKNNFQKYPKSDPYHLMSKEYHEERLNEAKVVKACLAEYYEMWDIDAKETLPPFKDFFDKIQYSFENLHEFAVDLICLALEELRICINTDIEKQDNLSVTGFHELYPGLEKLDAREYTADLRVREFECRNEGFLKEHFKCLYPATKSRKGDLDECAKKLSVALQSGEEMCQAMDEYISCARGIIVSECGADVSSFVCNIIETAMKFNYPSCSRAFQTCV
;
A
#
# COMPACT_ATOMS: atom_id res chain seq x y z
N PHE A 1 -52.69 21.34 -43.85
CA PHE A 1 -51.63 21.57 -42.85
C PHE A 1 -50.50 20.57 -43.07
N LYS A 2 -49.35 21.04 -43.59
CA LYS A 2 -48.14 20.24 -43.80
C LYS A 2 -47.37 20.20 -42.47
N ASN A 3 -47.17 19.01 -41.90
CA ASN A 3 -46.30 18.83 -40.73
C ASN A 3 -44.85 18.70 -41.17
N ASN A 4 -44.05 19.73 -40.88
CA ASN A 4 -42.60 19.68 -40.91
C ASN A 4 -42.11 18.99 -39.63
N PHE A 5 -41.65 17.74 -39.74
CA PHE A 5 -40.77 17.16 -38.71
C PHE A 5 -39.35 17.65 -38.94
N GLN A 6 -38.96 18.67 -38.18
CA GLN A 6 -37.59 19.11 -38.06
C GLN A 6 -36.82 18.02 -37.27
N LYS A 7 -35.92 17.30 -37.93
CA LYS A 7 -34.97 16.39 -37.28
C LYS A 7 -34.00 17.22 -36.44
N TYR A 8 -34.15 17.20 -35.12
CA TYR A 8 -33.09 17.60 -34.21
C TYR A 8 -32.09 16.45 -34.05
N PRO A 9 -30.77 16.70 -34.13
CA PRO A 9 -29.79 15.68 -33.78
C PRO A 9 -29.86 15.43 -32.26
N LYS A 10 -30.10 14.18 -31.87
CA LYS A 10 -29.94 13.74 -30.48
C LYS A 10 -28.44 13.66 -30.17
N SER A 11 -27.82 14.75 -29.73
CA SER A 11 -26.59 14.65 -28.96
C SER A 11 -26.98 14.28 -27.55
N ASP A 12 -26.69 13.03 -27.18
CA ASP A 12 -26.97 12.49 -25.85
C ASP A 12 -26.04 13.16 -24.81
N PRO A 13 -26.55 13.97 -23.86
CA PRO A 13 -25.73 14.66 -22.86
C PRO A 13 -24.95 13.69 -21.95
N TYR A 14 -25.36 12.43 -21.85
CA TYR A 14 -24.62 11.40 -21.11
C TYR A 14 -23.31 10.99 -21.79
N HIS A 15 -23.16 11.21 -23.10
CA HIS A 15 -21.94 10.86 -23.83
C HIS A 15 -20.82 11.90 -23.69
N LEU A 16 -21.17 13.17 -23.42
CA LEU A 16 -20.18 14.23 -23.24
C LEU A 16 -19.58 14.20 -21.82
N MET A 17 -20.40 13.95 -20.79
CA MET A 17 -19.91 13.80 -19.41
C MET A 17 -18.97 12.60 -19.23
N SER A 18 -19.18 11.51 -19.97
CA SER A 18 -18.29 10.34 -19.89
C SER A 18 -16.92 10.59 -20.52
N LYS A 19 -16.82 11.48 -21.50
CA LYS A 19 -15.57 11.83 -22.17
C LYS A 19 -14.71 12.78 -21.32
N GLU A 20 -15.32 13.84 -20.77
CA GLU A 20 -14.62 14.80 -19.89
C GLU A 20 -14.11 14.11 -18.63
N TYR A 21 -14.93 13.28 -17.99
CA TYR A 21 -14.53 12.48 -16.83
C TYR A 21 -13.37 11.52 -17.15
N HIS A 22 -13.39 10.89 -18.33
CA HIS A 22 -12.32 10.00 -18.76
C HIS A 22 -11.02 10.77 -19.04
N GLU A 23 -11.10 11.95 -19.65
CA GLU A 23 -9.93 12.81 -19.90
C GLU A 23 -9.31 13.32 -18.58
N GLU A 24 -10.14 13.69 -17.61
CA GLU A 24 -9.71 14.09 -16.26
C GLU A 24 -8.98 12.94 -15.54
N ARG A 25 -9.58 11.74 -15.52
CA ARG A 25 -8.94 10.54 -14.94
C ARG A 25 -7.60 10.22 -15.60
N LEU A 26 -7.52 10.32 -16.93
CA LEU A 26 -6.28 10.06 -17.66
C LEU A 26 -5.19 11.08 -17.31
N ASN A 27 -5.59 12.34 -17.09
CA ASN A 27 -4.66 13.37 -16.68
C ASN A 27 -4.17 13.13 -15.25
N GLU A 28 -5.07 12.77 -14.33
CA GLU A 28 -4.71 12.41 -12.96
C GLU A 28 -3.75 11.21 -12.92
N ALA A 29 -4.04 10.13 -13.64
CA ALA A 29 -3.17 8.96 -13.71
C ALA A 29 -1.76 9.30 -14.21
N LYS A 30 -1.64 10.22 -15.19
CA LYS A 30 -0.33 10.69 -15.67
C LYS A 30 0.43 11.46 -14.60
N VAL A 31 -0.24 12.34 -13.85
CA VAL A 31 0.37 13.08 -12.74
C VAL A 31 0.85 12.11 -11.66
N VAL A 32 -0.01 11.18 -11.23
CA VAL A 32 0.35 10.16 -10.23
C VAL A 32 1.53 9.33 -10.70
N LYS A 33 1.57 8.88 -11.96
CA LYS A 33 2.71 8.13 -12.51
C LYS A 33 4.00 8.93 -12.47
N ALA A 34 3.96 10.22 -12.83
CA ALA A 34 5.14 11.09 -12.78
C ALA A 34 5.65 11.27 -11.34
N CYS A 35 4.75 11.53 -10.39
CA CYS A 35 5.10 11.63 -8.96
C CYS A 35 5.69 10.33 -8.41
N LEU A 36 5.14 9.18 -8.81
CA LEU A 36 5.70 7.88 -8.44
C LEU A 36 7.09 7.67 -9.07
N ALA A 37 7.33 8.13 -10.30
CA ALA A 37 8.64 8.06 -10.92
C ALA A 37 9.70 8.85 -10.12
N GLU A 38 9.36 10.06 -9.67
CA GLU A 38 10.22 10.88 -8.81
C GLU A 38 10.43 10.24 -7.43
N TYR A 39 9.37 9.68 -6.84
CA TYR A 39 9.47 8.86 -5.64
C TYR A 39 10.51 7.76 -5.89
N TYR A 40 10.24 6.79 -6.75
CA TYR A 40 11.07 5.61 -6.95
C TYR A 40 12.53 5.93 -7.39
N GLU A 41 12.79 7.08 -8.01
CA GLU A 41 14.13 7.55 -8.35
C GLU A 41 15.04 7.71 -7.11
N MET A 42 14.50 8.05 -5.94
CA MET A 42 15.27 8.10 -4.67
C MET A 42 15.87 6.76 -4.26
N TRP A 43 15.37 5.67 -4.84
CA TRP A 43 15.88 4.31 -4.63
C TRP A 43 16.61 3.78 -5.86
N ASP A 44 17.04 4.64 -6.78
CA ASP A 44 17.65 4.27 -8.06
C ASP A 44 16.76 3.31 -8.88
N ILE A 45 15.45 3.58 -8.94
CA ILE A 45 14.49 2.83 -9.74
C ILE A 45 13.88 3.76 -10.80
N ASP A 46 14.08 3.43 -12.08
CA ASP A 46 13.41 4.12 -13.19
C ASP A 46 11.98 3.59 -13.33
N ALA A 47 11.04 4.27 -12.65
CA ALA A 47 9.61 3.95 -12.69
C ALA A 47 8.83 4.78 -13.73
N LYS A 48 9.46 5.26 -14.81
CA LYS A 48 8.76 6.01 -15.87
C LYS A 48 7.82 5.13 -16.68
N GLU A 49 8.23 3.90 -16.96
CA GLU A 49 7.46 2.98 -17.81
C GLU A 49 6.93 1.77 -17.05
N THR A 50 7.78 1.13 -16.23
CA THR A 50 7.45 -0.09 -15.46
C THR A 50 8.05 -0.01 -14.05
N LEU A 51 7.53 -0.80 -13.13
CA LEU A 51 8.18 -1.11 -11.86
C LEU A 51 8.90 -2.46 -11.94
N PRO A 52 10.00 -2.65 -11.21
CA PRO A 52 10.60 -3.97 -11.04
C PRO A 52 9.73 -4.85 -10.12
N PRO A 53 10.02 -6.16 -10.02
CA PRO A 53 9.47 -7.00 -8.96
C PRO A 53 9.58 -6.29 -7.60
N PHE A 54 8.54 -6.36 -6.77
CA PHE A 54 8.50 -5.61 -5.51
C PHE A 54 9.68 -5.95 -4.61
N LYS A 55 10.16 -7.20 -4.67
CA LYS A 55 11.33 -7.65 -3.93
C LYS A 55 12.57 -6.76 -4.19
N ASP A 56 12.79 -6.33 -5.43
CA ASP A 56 13.96 -5.53 -5.79
C ASP A 56 13.90 -4.12 -5.14
N PHE A 57 12.70 -3.53 -5.11
CA PHE A 57 12.45 -2.29 -4.37
C PHE A 57 12.60 -2.49 -2.86
N PHE A 58 12.00 -3.54 -2.31
CA PHE A 58 12.07 -3.86 -0.89
C PHE A 58 13.52 -4.09 -0.43
N ASP A 59 14.35 -4.76 -1.23
CA ASP A 59 15.77 -4.97 -0.93
C ASP A 59 16.53 -3.62 -0.83
N LYS A 60 16.19 -2.61 -1.65
CA LYS A 60 16.77 -1.26 -1.56
C LYS A 60 16.36 -0.51 -0.28
N ILE A 61 15.10 -0.67 0.13
CA ILE A 61 14.61 -0.16 1.43
C ILE A 61 15.34 -0.84 2.59
N GLN A 62 15.47 -2.18 2.53
CA GLN A 62 16.19 -2.95 3.56
C GLN A 62 17.66 -2.54 3.65
N TYR A 63 18.32 -2.35 2.51
CA TYR A 63 19.68 -1.83 2.47
C TYR A 63 19.79 -0.45 3.15
N SER A 64 18.81 0.43 2.95
CA SER A 64 18.78 1.74 3.61
C SER A 64 18.69 1.60 5.13
N PHE A 65 17.81 0.73 5.64
CA PHE A 65 17.73 0.46 7.09
C PHE A 65 19.01 -0.18 7.67
N GLU A 66 19.69 -1.03 6.91
CA GLU A 66 20.96 -1.64 7.33
C GLU A 66 22.11 -0.63 7.46
N ASN A 67 22.16 0.35 6.56
CA ASN A 67 23.30 1.27 6.45
C ASN A 67 23.04 2.64 7.09
N LEU A 68 21.78 3.07 7.18
CA LEU A 68 21.37 4.36 7.72
C LEU A 68 20.61 4.23 9.05
N HIS A 69 20.24 3.01 9.46
CA HIS A 69 19.50 2.75 10.70
C HIS A 69 18.23 3.60 10.81
N GLU A 70 17.99 4.25 11.95
CA GLU A 70 16.83 5.11 12.17
C GLU A 70 16.75 6.30 11.20
N PHE A 71 17.88 6.72 10.60
CA PHE A 71 17.88 7.79 9.59
C PHE A 71 17.22 7.36 8.27
N ALA A 72 17.14 6.05 8.00
CA ALA A 72 16.34 5.57 6.86
C ALA A 72 14.86 5.92 7.01
N VAL A 73 14.35 6.01 8.25
CA VAL A 73 12.97 6.45 8.52
C VAL A 73 12.78 7.90 8.05
N ASP A 74 13.70 8.80 8.40
CA ASP A 74 13.67 10.20 7.95
C ASP A 74 13.61 10.29 6.41
N LEU A 75 14.46 9.51 5.73
CA LEU A 75 14.52 9.51 4.27
C LEU A 75 13.23 9.01 3.63
N ILE A 76 12.68 7.90 4.13
CA ILE A 76 11.41 7.33 3.63
C ILE A 76 10.25 8.30 3.87
N CYS A 77 10.21 8.95 5.03
CA CYS A 77 9.14 9.88 5.36
C CYS A 77 9.21 11.19 4.60
N LEU A 78 10.42 11.71 4.35
CA LEU A 78 10.61 12.84 3.44
C LEU A 78 10.11 12.49 2.04
N ALA A 79 10.51 11.33 1.52
CA ALA A 79 10.12 10.87 0.20
C ALA A 79 8.61 10.71 0.03
N LEU A 80 7.93 10.13 1.03
CA LEU A 80 6.48 10.01 1.04
C LEU A 80 5.78 11.36 1.14
N GLU A 81 6.33 12.31 1.90
CA GLU A 81 5.80 13.66 1.98
C GLU A 81 5.87 14.37 0.62
N GLU A 82 7.01 14.24 -0.07
CA GLU A 82 7.19 14.77 -1.43
C GLU A 82 6.19 14.13 -2.42
N LEU A 83 6.00 12.81 -2.35
CA LEU A 83 4.99 12.09 -3.14
C LEU A 83 3.57 12.63 -2.87
N ARG A 84 3.20 12.81 -1.59
CA ARG A 84 1.89 13.33 -1.18
C ARG A 84 1.67 14.75 -1.71
N ILE A 85 2.68 15.61 -1.61
CA ILE A 85 2.64 16.99 -2.13
C ILE A 85 2.47 16.97 -3.66
N CYS A 86 3.23 16.12 -4.37
CA CYS A 86 3.16 16.02 -5.82
C CYS A 86 1.79 15.54 -6.31
N ILE A 87 1.22 14.51 -5.67
CA ILE A 87 -0.10 13.98 -6.01
C ILE A 87 -1.22 14.95 -5.56
N ASN A 88 -0.95 15.83 -4.58
CA ASN A 88 -1.88 16.80 -4.02
C ASN A 88 -3.14 16.14 -3.41
N THR A 89 -2.99 14.96 -2.81
CA THR A 89 -4.00 14.30 -1.99
C THR A 89 -3.34 13.30 -1.03
N ASP A 90 -4.10 12.80 -0.05
CA ASP A 90 -3.63 11.73 0.82
C ASP A 90 -3.47 10.42 0.00
N ILE A 91 -2.39 9.68 0.24
CA ILE A 91 -2.08 8.42 -0.46
C ILE A 91 -3.23 7.42 -0.32
N GLU A 92 -3.80 7.30 0.89
CA GLU A 92 -4.96 6.46 1.19
C GLU A 92 -6.20 6.74 0.33
N LYS A 93 -6.37 7.98 -0.15
CA LYS A 93 -7.55 8.43 -0.93
C LYS A 93 -7.34 8.38 -2.44
N GLN A 94 -6.13 8.05 -2.90
CA GLN A 94 -5.80 8.06 -4.31
C GLN A 94 -6.10 6.70 -4.95
N ASP A 95 -7.15 6.64 -5.78
CA ASP A 95 -7.58 5.42 -6.47
C ASP A 95 -6.49 4.83 -7.39
N ASN A 96 -5.65 5.68 -7.98
CA ASN A 96 -4.51 5.26 -8.79
C ASN A 96 -3.42 4.53 -7.99
N LEU A 97 -3.44 4.65 -6.65
CA LEU A 97 -2.57 3.90 -5.73
C LEU A 97 -3.30 2.69 -5.11
N SER A 98 -4.28 2.14 -5.81
CA SER A 98 -4.88 0.82 -5.52
C SER A 98 -4.17 -0.30 -6.29
N VAL A 99 -4.43 -1.59 -6.01
CA VAL A 99 -3.88 -2.71 -6.81
C VAL A 99 -4.23 -2.52 -8.29
N THR A 100 -5.49 -2.18 -8.56
CA THR A 100 -5.96 -1.92 -9.93
C THR A 100 -5.29 -0.68 -10.51
N GLY A 101 -5.17 0.39 -9.73
CA GLY A 101 -4.49 1.61 -10.13
C GLY A 101 -3.03 1.35 -10.52
N PHE A 102 -2.25 0.65 -9.69
CA PHE A 102 -0.88 0.27 -10.01
C PHE A 102 -0.77 -0.55 -11.30
N HIS A 103 -1.69 -1.49 -11.54
CA HIS A 103 -1.76 -2.22 -12.81
C HIS A 103 -2.06 -1.32 -14.01
N GLU A 104 -2.93 -0.33 -13.85
CA GLU A 104 -3.26 0.65 -14.89
C GLU A 104 -2.07 1.58 -15.19
N LEU A 105 -1.36 2.03 -14.15
CA LEU A 105 -0.18 2.89 -14.27
C LEU A 105 1.03 2.15 -14.88
N TYR A 106 1.22 0.88 -14.53
CA TYR A 106 2.35 0.04 -14.93
C TYR A 106 1.88 -1.23 -15.65
N PRO A 107 1.52 -1.14 -16.94
CA PRO A 107 1.14 -2.30 -17.73
C PRO A 107 2.28 -3.34 -17.75
N GLY A 108 2.00 -4.54 -17.26
CA GLY A 108 2.99 -5.63 -17.16
C GLY A 108 3.50 -5.92 -15.75
N LEU A 109 3.18 -5.07 -14.76
CA LEU A 109 3.41 -5.38 -13.36
C LEU A 109 2.54 -6.58 -12.94
N GLU A 110 3.12 -7.55 -12.22
CA GLU A 110 2.34 -8.69 -11.73
C GLU A 110 1.35 -8.27 -10.64
N LYS A 111 0.24 -9.00 -10.51
CA LYS A 111 -0.80 -8.68 -9.53
C LYS A 111 -0.32 -8.75 -8.09
N LEU A 112 0.60 -9.67 -7.82
CA LEU A 112 1.22 -9.78 -6.50
C LEU A 112 2.12 -8.57 -6.25
N ASP A 113 2.97 -8.18 -7.20
CA ASP A 113 3.81 -6.99 -7.03
C ASP A 113 2.98 -5.71 -6.86
N ALA A 114 1.95 -5.51 -7.68
CA ALA A 114 1.04 -4.37 -7.55
C ALA A 114 0.41 -4.31 -6.16
N ARG A 115 0.05 -5.48 -5.60
CA ARG A 115 -0.47 -5.61 -4.24
C ARG A 115 0.57 -5.20 -3.19
N GLU A 116 1.81 -5.68 -3.32
CA GLU A 116 2.87 -5.39 -2.36
C GLU A 116 3.30 -3.91 -2.39
N TYR A 117 3.50 -3.31 -3.57
CA TYR A 117 3.77 -1.86 -3.68
C TYR A 117 2.68 -1.02 -3.02
N THR A 118 1.44 -1.42 -3.27
CA THR A 118 0.27 -0.73 -2.75
C THR A 118 0.15 -0.88 -1.22
N ALA A 119 0.48 -2.05 -0.67
CA ALA A 119 0.48 -2.29 0.77
C ALA A 119 1.64 -1.54 1.46
N ASP A 120 2.84 -1.57 0.87
CA ASP A 120 4.02 -0.87 1.41
C ASP A 120 3.76 0.63 1.51
N LEU A 121 3.28 1.31 0.45
CA LEU A 121 3.00 2.76 0.50
C LEU A 121 2.10 3.15 1.68
N ARG A 122 1.06 2.36 1.99
CA ARG A 122 0.15 2.64 3.12
C ARG A 122 0.78 2.32 4.47
N VAL A 123 1.53 1.23 4.57
CA VAL A 123 2.28 0.89 5.78
C VAL A 123 3.29 1.99 6.07
N ARG A 124 4.03 2.46 5.07
CA ARG A 124 5.00 3.55 5.21
C ARG A 124 4.31 4.86 5.57
N GLU A 125 3.16 5.17 5.01
CA GLU A 125 2.37 6.34 5.42
C GLU A 125 1.98 6.26 6.91
N PHE A 126 1.51 5.10 7.37
CA PHE A 126 1.22 4.88 8.78
C PHE A 126 2.47 5.03 9.67
N GLU A 127 3.59 4.42 9.26
CA GLU A 127 4.88 4.53 9.95
C GLU A 127 5.33 5.98 10.06
N CYS A 128 5.20 6.79 9.00
CA CYS A 128 5.62 8.18 8.98
C CYS A 128 4.72 9.11 9.81
N ARG A 129 3.40 8.84 9.87
CA ARG A 129 2.51 9.52 10.83
C ARG A 129 2.90 9.22 12.29
N ASN A 130 3.60 8.12 12.53
CA ASN A 130 4.05 7.64 13.83
C ASN A 130 5.59 7.60 13.93
N GLU A 131 6.28 8.44 13.15
CA GLU A 131 7.74 8.39 12.97
C GLU A 131 8.49 8.40 14.31
N GLY A 132 8.08 9.28 15.23
CA GLY A 132 8.73 9.41 16.54
C GLY A 132 8.73 8.09 17.33
N PHE A 133 7.60 7.37 17.30
CA PHE A 133 7.48 6.05 17.95
C PHE A 133 8.33 5.00 17.24
N LEU A 134 8.28 4.97 15.89
CA LEU A 134 9.08 4.03 15.12
C LEU A 134 10.58 4.21 15.38
N LYS A 135 11.06 5.46 15.45
CA LYS A 135 12.47 5.77 15.73
C LYS A 135 12.87 5.42 17.15
N GLU A 136 12.02 5.70 18.14
CA GLU A 136 12.23 5.32 19.54
C GLU A 136 12.41 3.80 19.69
N HIS A 137 11.61 3.01 18.97
CA HIS A 137 11.63 1.54 19.03
C HIS A 137 12.41 0.88 17.88
N PHE A 138 13.14 1.65 17.06
CA PHE A 138 13.78 1.14 15.84
C PHE A 138 14.73 -0.04 16.11
N LYS A 139 15.54 0.10 17.16
CA LYS A 139 16.58 -0.88 17.54
C LYS A 139 16.03 -2.25 17.91
N CYS A 140 14.76 -2.35 18.31
CA CYS A 140 14.12 -3.64 18.55
C CYS A 140 13.25 -4.06 17.37
N LEU A 141 12.38 -3.17 16.85
CA LEU A 141 11.43 -3.48 15.78
C LEU A 141 12.12 -3.99 14.52
N TYR A 142 13.14 -3.27 14.03
CA TYR A 142 13.76 -3.62 12.76
C TYR A 142 14.52 -4.96 12.82
N PRO A 143 15.44 -5.18 13.79
CA PRO A 143 16.10 -6.47 13.92
C PRO A 143 15.16 -7.64 14.18
N ALA A 144 14.06 -7.42 14.93
CA ALA A 144 13.07 -8.47 15.23
C ALA A 144 12.45 -9.06 13.96
N THR A 145 12.15 -8.23 12.95
CA THR A 145 11.61 -8.74 11.67
C THR A 145 12.56 -9.68 10.94
N LYS A 146 13.88 -9.49 11.11
CA LYS A 146 14.91 -10.35 10.52
C LYS A 146 15.19 -11.58 11.37
N SER A 147 15.44 -11.39 12.66
CA SER A 147 15.78 -12.48 13.58
C SER A 147 14.62 -13.47 13.75
N ARG A 148 13.37 -12.98 13.66
CA ARG A 148 12.15 -13.79 13.79
C ARG A 148 11.49 -14.09 12.46
N LYS A 149 12.19 -13.91 11.32
CA LYS A 149 11.63 -14.17 9.98
C LYS A 149 11.01 -15.56 9.86
N GLY A 150 11.66 -16.59 10.39
CA GLY A 150 11.14 -17.97 10.34
C GLY A 150 9.79 -18.13 11.07
N ASP A 151 9.62 -17.47 12.21
CA ASP A 151 8.36 -17.50 12.96
C ASP A 151 7.26 -16.72 12.23
N LEU A 152 7.60 -15.58 11.64
CA LEU A 152 6.69 -14.78 10.81
C LEU A 152 6.25 -15.53 9.55
N ASP A 153 7.18 -16.24 8.89
CA ASP A 153 6.90 -17.09 7.74
C ASP A 153 5.94 -18.25 8.12
N GLU A 154 6.07 -18.81 9.34
CA GLU A 154 5.12 -19.81 9.85
C GLU A 154 3.72 -19.23 10.11
N CYS A 155 3.61 -18.00 10.62
CA CYS A 155 2.31 -17.31 10.70
C CYS A 155 1.68 -17.16 9.31
N ALA A 156 2.46 -16.73 8.31
CA ALA A 156 1.97 -16.57 6.93
C ALA A 156 1.54 -17.91 6.31
N LYS A 157 2.28 -18.98 6.60
CA LYS A 157 1.92 -20.34 6.17
C LYS A 157 0.59 -20.80 6.79
N LYS A 158 0.36 -20.56 8.08
CA LYS A 158 -0.92 -20.86 8.74
C LYS A 158 -2.08 -20.14 8.08
N LEU A 159 -1.92 -18.84 7.79
CA LEU A 159 -2.90 -18.07 7.04
C LEU A 159 -3.20 -18.72 5.68
N SER A 160 -2.16 -19.07 4.92
CA SER A 160 -2.34 -19.73 3.62
C SER A 160 -3.11 -21.04 3.71
N VAL A 161 -2.86 -21.86 4.74
CA VAL A 161 -3.56 -23.13 4.97
C VAL A 161 -5.03 -22.87 5.35
N ALA A 162 -5.29 -21.91 6.23
CA ALA A 162 -6.64 -21.54 6.65
C ALA A 162 -7.50 -21.09 5.45
N LEU A 163 -6.95 -20.19 4.61
CA LEU A 163 -7.63 -19.70 3.40
C LEU A 163 -7.91 -20.81 2.39
N GLN A 164 -7.01 -21.80 2.25
CA GLN A 164 -7.22 -22.96 1.36
C GLN A 164 -8.24 -23.95 1.91
N SER A 165 -8.41 -24.00 3.23
CA SER A 165 -9.30 -24.96 3.91
C SER A 165 -10.74 -24.45 4.03
N GLY A 166 -11.02 -23.23 3.52
CA GLY A 166 -12.35 -22.63 3.56
C GLY A 166 -12.73 -22.03 4.92
N GLU A 167 -11.74 -21.76 5.78
CA GLU A 167 -11.95 -20.98 6.98
C GLU A 167 -12.48 -19.57 6.64
N GLU A 168 -13.20 -18.95 7.57
CA GLU A 168 -13.64 -17.58 7.39
C GLU A 168 -12.42 -16.67 7.21
N MET A 169 -12.38 -15.99 6.07
CA MET A 169 -11.22 -15.24 5.59
C MET A 169 -10.75 -14.19 6.61
N CYS A 170 -11.70 -13.49 7.23
CA CYS A 170 -11.38 -12.41 8.15
C CYS A 170 -10.87 -12.95 9.50
N GLN A 171 -11.42 -14.06 9.99
CA GLN A 171 -10.90 -14.78 11.16
C GLN A 171 -9.45 -15.22 10.94
N ALA A 172 -9.17 -15.89 9.82
CA ALA A 172 -7.82 -16.37 9.52
C ALA A 172 -6.78 -15.23 9.49
N MET A 173 -7.19 -14.05 9.03
CA MET A 173 -6.34 -12.85 9.03
C MET A 173 -6.14 -12.25 10.42
N ASP A 174 -7.19 -12.20 11.24
CA ASP A 174 -7.08 -11.73 12.62
C ASP A 174 -6.14 -12.64 13.45
N GLU A 175 -6.20 -13.96 13.21
CA GLU A 175 -5.26 -14.92 13.77
C GLU A 175 -3.82 -14.70 13.28
N TYR A 176 -3.62 -14.38 12.00
CA TYR A 176 -2.32 -14.01 11.46
C TYR A 176 -1.76 -12.74 12.13
N ILE A 177 -2.59 -11.69 12.25
CA ILE A 177 -2.22 -10.44 12.92
C ILE A 177 -1.81 -10.73 14.37
N SER A 178 -2.61 -11.52 15.09
CA SER A 178 -2.31 -11.95 16.47
C SER A 178 -0.99 -12.71 16.57
N CYS A 179 -0.72 -13.63 15.64
CA CYS A 179 0.50 -14.44 15.59
C CYS A 179 1.74 -13.56 15.38
N ALA A 180 1.73 -12.73 14.33
CA ALA A 180 2.85 -11.86 13.99
C ALA A 180 3.10 -10.79 15.07
N ARG A 181 2.04 -10.18 15.62
CA ARG A 181 2.13 -9.25 16.75
C ARG A 181 2.77 -9.91 17.96
N GLY A 182 2.33 -11.12 18.33
CA GLY A 182 2.86 -11.85 19.49
C GLY A 182 4.36 -12.10 19.40
N ILE A 183 4.86 -12.42 18.19
CA ILE A 183 6.29 -12.61 17.94
C ILE A 183 7.07 -11.32 18.20
N ILE A 184 6.65 -10.19 17.62
CA ILE A 184 7.36 -8.92 17.78
C ILE A 184 7.26 -8.41 19.21
N VAL A 185 6.08 -8.51 19.86
CA VAL A 185 5.90 -8.13 21.27
C VAL A 185 6.78 -8.94 22.21
N SER A 186 6.99 -10.22 21.93
CA SER A 186 7.88 -11.07 22.74
C SER A 186 9.34 -10.60 22.73
N GLU A 187 9.75 -9.92 21.65
CA GLU A 187 11.11 -9.40 21.47
C GLU A 187 11.24 -7.94 21.96
N CYS A 188 10.23 -7.12 21.64
CA CYS A 188 10.29 -5.67 21.73
C CYS A 188 9.52 -5.09 22.94
N GLY A 189 8.76 -5.91 23.66
CA GLY A 189 7.91 -5.50 24.78
C GLY A 189 6.47 -5.16 24.39
N ALA A 190 5.62 -4.99 25.40
CA ALA A 190 4.18 -4.74 25.19
C ALA A 190 3.89 -3.38 24.56
N ASP A 191 4.77 -2.39 24.74
CA ASP A 191 4.56 -1.02 24.27
C ASP A 191 4.43 -0.94 22.74
N VAL A 192 5.10 -1.83 21.99
CA VAL A 192 5.00 -1.86 20.52
C VAL A 192 3.78 -2.61 20.00
N SER A 193 2.98 -3.24 20.87
CA SER A 193 1.89 -4.14 20.48
C SER A 193 0.87 -3.49 19.57
N SER A 194 0.36 -2.30 19.95
CA SER A 194 -0.63 -1.56 19.15
C SER A 194 -0.03 -1.09 17.82
N PHE A 195 1.20 -0.58 17.85
CA PHE A 195 1.90 -0.12 16.65
C PHE A 195 2.09 -1.24 15.62
N VAL A 196 2.59 -2.40 16.05
CA VAL A 196 2.78 -3.58 15.18
C VAL A 196 1.44 -4.08 14.65
N CYS A 197 0.41 -4.11 15.50
CA CYS A 197 -0.92 -4.52 15.06
C CYS A 197 -1.44 -3.63 13.93
N ASN A 198 -1.35 -2.30 14.11
CA ASN A 198 -1.82 -1.33 13.14
C ASN A 198 -1.04 -1.37 11.81
N ILE A 199 0.27 -1.67 11.84
CA ILE A 199 1.05 -1.91 10.61
C ILE A 199 0.46 -3.08 9.83
N ILE A 200 0.28 -4.24 10.48
CA ILE A 200 -0.17 -5.45 9.82
C ILE A 200 -1.62 -5.28 9.35
N GLU A 201 -2.46 -4.68 10.19
CA GLU A 201 -3.84 -4.38 9.85
C GLU A 201 -3.94 -3.41 8.66
N THR A 202 -3.08 -2.39 8.59
CA THR A 202 -3.00 -1.47 7.44
C THR A 202 -2.68 -2.22 6.14
N ALA A 203 -1.71 -3.14 6.18
CA ALA A 203 -1.40 -3.99 5.03
C ALA A 203 -2.57 -4.91 4.64
N MET A 204 -3.32 -5.43 5.62
CA MET A 204 -4.41 -6.40 5.38
C MET A 204 -5.72 -5.76 4.94
N LYS A 205 -6.14 -4.64 5.55
CA LYS A 205 -7.38 -3.92 5.24
C LYS A 205 -7.51 -3.61 3.76
N PHE A 206 -6.39 -3.28 3.12
CA PHE A 206 -6.40 -2.94 1.72
C PHE A 206 -6.56 -4.16 0.81
N ASN A 207 -5.90 -5.26 1.16
CA ASN A 207 -6.02 -6.51 0.41
C ASN A 207 -7.40 -7.15 0.59
N TYR A 208 -8.05 -6.88 1.71
CA TYR A 208 -9.30 -7.49 2.14
C TYR A 208 -10.25 -6.48 2.80
N PRO A 209 -10.79 -5.51 2.04
CA PRO A 209 -11.61 -4.42 2.59
C PRO A 209 -12.89 -4.92 3.28
N SER A 210 -13.39 -6.10 2.89
CA SER A 210 -14.51 -6.78 3.56
C SER A 210 -14.21 -7.14 5.01
N CYS A 211 -12.95 -7.29 5.39
CA CYS A 211 -12.50 -7.65 6.73
C CYS A 211 -12.20 -6.44 7.62
N SER A 212 -12.37 -5.22 7.12
CA SER A 212 -12.02 -3.98 7.84
C SER A 212 -12.68 -3.79 9.21
N ARG A 213 -13.81 -4.47 9.49
CA ARG A 213 -14.50 -4.45 10.80
C ARG A 213 -14.26 -5.70 11.65
N ALA A 214 -13.56 -6.69 11.12
CA ALA A 214 -13.36 -8.00 11.73
C ALA A 214 -12.04 -8.09 12.51
N PHE A 215 -11.10 -7.17 12.29
CA PHE A 215 -9.83 -7.11 13.00
C PHE A 215 -10.01 -6.57 14.43
N GLN A 216 -10.53 -7.41 15.31
CA GLN A 216 -10.78 -7.05 16.72
C GLN A 216 -9.48 -6.92 17.52
N THR A 217 -8.37 -7.42 16.98
CA THR A 217 -7.10 -7.55 17.67
C THR A 217 -6.36 -6.23 17.92
N CYS A 218 -6.60 -5.18 17.12
CA CYS A 218 -5.79 -3.96 17.13
C CYS A 218 -6.35 -2.78 17.95
N VAL A 219 -7.42 -3.03 18.72
CA VAL A 219 -8.10 -2.03 19.58
C VAL A 219 -7.47 -1.96 20.97
#